data_AF-A0AAV5JI24-F1
#
_entry.id   AF-A0AAV5JI24-F1
#
_cell.length_a   1.000
_cell.length_b   1.000
_cell.length_c   1.000
_cell.angle_alpha   90.00
_cell.angle_beta   90.00
_cell.angle_gamma   90.00
#
_symmetry.space_group_name_H-M   'P 1'
#
loop_
_entity.id
_entity.type
_entity.pdbx_description
1 polymer ?
#
loop_
_entity_poly.entity_id
_entity_poly.type
_entity_poly.pdbx_seq_one_letter_code
_entity_poly.pdbx_strand_id
1 'polypeptide(L)'
;MMSHGGNTLATSLMAAVGTRYFSAASVRTTSNEAVMTTWIRAPVVGLRNKSTLAVDEKEQKEEKPAVKGLASGGNGGKDEKSIVTYWGIEPGKLKKDDGTEWRWSCFRPWETYQSNTSIDLKKHHVPSTLSDKMAYWTVKTLRWPTDLVFQRRYGCRAMMLETVAAVPGMVAGMLLHCRSLRRFEHSGGWIKALLEEAENERMHLMTFMEVAKPRWYERALVFAVQGVFFNAYFLGYIISPKFAHRMVGYLEEEAIHSYTEFLKELDKGNIENVPAPAIAIDYWRLPAESTLRDVVIVVRADEAHHRDVNHFASDIHYQGRELKETPAPLDYH
;
A
#
# COMPACT_ATOMS: atom_id res chain seq x y z
N MET A 1 49.54 -5.80 48.45
CA MET A 1 50.04 -7.09 48.99
C MET A 1 49.16 -8.18 48.41
N MET A 2 49.56 -8.85 47.31
CA MET A 2 50.28 -10.13 47.30
C MET A 2 49.57 -11.18 48.18
N SER A 3 48.68 -12.02 47.62
CA SER A 3 48.94 -13.29 46.90
C SER A 3 49.49 -14.41 47.80
N HIS A 4 48.61 -15.39 48.06
CA HIS A 4 48.84 -16.83 48.31
C HIS A 4 47.58 -17.53 47.75
N GLY A 5 47.57 -18.49 46.81
CA GLY A 5 48.40 -19.69 46.63
C GLY A 5 47.82 -20.82 47.49
N GLY A 6 47.36 -21.99 47.03
CA GLY A 6 47.21 -22.63 45.72
C GLY A 6 46.40 -23.94 45.87
N ASN A 7 46.13 -24.62 44.73
CA ASN A 7 45.90 -26.07 44.44
C ASN A 7 45.26 -26.99 45.53
N THR A 8 44.36 -27.96 45.26
CA THR A 8 44.49 -29.07 44.30
C THR A 8 43.23 -30.00 44.34
N LEU A 9 42.90 -30.62 43.20
CA LEU A 9 42.34 -31.98 42.97
C LEU A 9 41.01 -32.50 43.60
N ALA A 10 40.03 -32.66 42.69
CA ALA A 10 39.24 -33.87 42.34
C ALA A 10 38.91 -34.97 43.38
N THR A 11 37.62 -35.27 43.53
CA THR A 11 37.00 -36.63 43.66
C THR A 11 35.46 -36.45 43.55
N SER A 12 34.76 -37.08 42.58
CA SER A 12 34.06 -38.39 42.70
C SER A 12 32.68 -38.25 43.41
N LEU A 13 31.53 -38.82 43.05
CA LEU A 13 31.06 -39.80 42.05
C LEU A 13 29.50 -39.82 42.13
N MET A 14 28.87 -40.55 41.18
CA MET A 14 27.49 -41.10 41.18
C MET A 14 26.33 -40.15 40.82
N ALA A 15 25.23 -40.57 40.18
CA ALA A 15 24.85 -41.63 39.22
C ALA A 15 23.30 -41.69 39.27
N ALA A 16 22.64 -41.82 38.11
CA ALA A 16 21.32 -42.42 37.83
C ALA A 16 20.64 -41.64 36.69
N VAL A 17 20.60 -42.08 35.42
CA VAL A 17 19.98 -43.28 34.80
C VAL A 17 18.46 -43.14 34.59
N GLY A 18 18.07 -43.20 33.30
CA GLY A 18 16.77 -43.71 32.81
C GLY A 18 15.92 -42.67 32.07
N THR A 19 15.38 -42.87 30.87
CA THR A 19 15.39 -44.01 29.94
C THR A 19 15.01 -43.50 28.54
N ARG A 20 15.68 -44.03 27.51
CA ARG A 20 15.42 -43.82 26.08
C ARG A 20 14.19 -44.62 25.63
N TYR A 21 13.42 -44.10 24.68
CA TYR A 21 12.73 -44.93 23.67
C TYR A 21 12.99 -44.35 22.28
N PHE A 22 13.84 -45.05 21.53
CA PHE A 22 13.85 -45.04 20.07
C PHE A 22 13.00 -46.23 19.61
N SER A 23 12.25 -46.06 18.52
CA SER A 23 11.93 -47.17 17.63
C SER A 23 12.09 -46.70 16.19
N ALA A 24 13.09 -47.27 15.52
CA ALA A 24 13.30 -47.21 14.09
C ALA A 24 12.91 -48.58 13.53
N ALA A 25 12.24 -48.61 12.38
CA ALA A 25 12.13 -49.80 11.55
C ALA A 25 12.43 -49.41 10.10
N SER A 26 13.40 -50.10 9.53
CA SER A 26 13.77 -50.10 8.11
C SER A 26 13.83 -51.55 7.67
N VAL A 27 13.14 -51.93 6.58
CA VAL A 27 13.52 -53.05 5.71
C VAL A 27 13.07 -52.80 4.25
N ARG A 28 14.08 -52.70 3.38
CA ARG A 28 14.30 -53.14 1.98
C ARG A 28 13.18 -53.20 0.91
N THR A 29 13.52 -52.50 -0.16
CA THR A 29 13.33 -52.70 -1.62
C THR A 29 13.00 -54.08 -2.19
N THR A 30 12.08 -54.10 -3.17
CA THR A 30 12.20 -54.82 -4.46
C THR A 30 11.53 -54.03 -5.60
N SER A 31 12.15 -54.10 -6.77
CA SER A 31 11.80 -53.50 -8.06
C SER A 31 10.84 -54.37 -8.88
N ASN A 32 9.94 -53.76 -9.66
CA ASN A 32 9.68 -54.09 -11.08
C ASN A 32 8.65 -53.14 -11.73
N GLU A 33 8.82 -52.98 -13.05
CA GLU A 33 8.19 -52.00 -13.93
C GLU A 33 6.70 -52.22 -14.30
N ALA A 34 6.13 -51.12 -14.80
CA ALA A 34 5.11 -50.99 -15.85
C ALA A 34 3.63 -51.35 -15.54
N VAL A 35 2.75 -50.35 -15.64
CA VAL A 35 1.84 -50.15 -16.79
C VAL A 35 1.09 -48.82 -16.60
N MET A 36 1.15 -47.97 -17.62
CA MET A 36 0.27 -46.81 -17.79
C MET A 36 -1.17 -47.26 -17.99
N THR A 37 -2.11 -46.67 -17.23
CA THR A 37 -3.50 -46.57 -17.69
C THR A 37 -4.05 -45.19 -17.37
N THR A 38 -4.05 -44.36 -18.39
CA THR A 38 -4.67 -43.04 -18.45
C THR A 38 -6.18 -43.17 -18.35
N TRP A 39 -6.81 -42.56 -17.35
CA TRP A 39 -8.26 -42.32 -17.36
C TRP A 39 -8.53 -40.85 -17.05
N ILE A 40 -8.88 -40.12 -18.11
CA ILE A 40 -9.46 -38.78 -18.04
C ILE A 40 -10.94 -38.92 -17.65
N ARG A 41 -11.37 -38.27 -16.57
CA ARG A 41 -12.75 -37.79 -16.41
C ARG A 41 -12.81 -36.62 -15.43
N ALA A 42 -13.32 -35.49 -15.91
CA ALA A 42 -13.58 -34.25 -15.16
C ALA A 42 -14.92 -34.35 -14.37
N PRO A 43 -15.34 -33.33 -13.60
CA PRO A 43 -15.56 -33.42 -12.15
C PRO A 43 -17.02 -33.64 -11.74
N VAL A 44 -17.23 -34.28 -10.58
CA VAL A 44 -18.53 -34.33 -9.89
C VAL A 44 -18.45 -33.47 -8.62
N VAL A 45 -19.16 -32.35 -8.70
CA VAL A 45 -19.96 -31.67 -7.67
C VAL A 45 -19.86 -32.21 -6.23
N GLY A 46 -19.32 -31.37 -5.35
CA GLY A 46 -19.93 -31.01 -4.07
C GLY A 46 -19.88 -32.01 -2.90
N LEU A 47 -19.03 -31.73 -1.91
CA LEU A 47 -19.35 -31.99 -0.51
C LEU A 47 -18.73 -30.91 0.39
N ARG A 48 -19.59 -30.02 0.85
CA ARG A 48 -19.34 -28.92 1.77
C ARG A 48 -19.32 -29.51 3.18
N ASN A 49 -18.15 -29.57 3.82
CA ASN A 49 -18.07 -29.94 5.24
C ASN A 49 -18.73 -28.84 6.09
N LYS A 50 -19.74 -29.24 6.85
CA LYS A 50 -20.49 -28.41 7.80
C LYS A 50 -19.64 -28.14 9.04
N SER A 51 -19.41 -26.88 9.37
CA SER A 51 -18.99 -26.48 10.72
C SER A 51 -20.23 -26.11 11.52
N THR A 52 -20.46 -26.82 12.62
CA THR A 52 -21.45 -26.51 13.66
C THR A 52 -20.81 -25.64 14.72
N LEU A 53 -21.32 -24.42 14.91
CA LEU A 53 -21.50 -23.81 16.22
C LEU A 53 -22.79 -22.99 16.15
N ALA A 54 -23.83 -23.53 16.78
CA ALA A 54 -25.08 -22.84 17.04
C ALA A 54 -24.92 -22.05 18.35
N VAL A 55 -25.33 -20.79 18.34
CA VAL A 55 -25.70 -20.04 19.54
C VAL A 55 -27.21 -19.85 19.46
N ASP A 56 -27.92 -20.46 20.41
CA ASP A 56 -29.37 -20.31 20.59
C ASP A 56 -29.69 -18.88 21.04
N GLU A 57 -30.49 -18.15 20.25
CA GLU A 57 -31.30 -17.06 20.77
C GLU A 57 -32.74 -17.20 20.28
N LYS A 58 -33.65 -17.14 21.24
CA LYS A 58 -35.09 -17.41 21.13
C LYS A 58 -35.78 -16.47 20.16
N GLU A 59 -36.67 -17.04 19.36
CA GLU A 59 -37.65 -16.33 18.54
C GLU A 59 -38.52 -15.37 19.38
N GLN A 60 -38.55 -14.10 18.99
CA GLN A 60 -39.71 -13.22 19.20
C GLN A 60 -40.18 -12.72 17.83
N LYS A 61 -41.43 -13.06 17.50
CA LYS A 61 -42.18 -12.50 16.37
C LYS A 61 -42.50 -11.04 16.68
N GLU A 62 -42.11 -10.13 15.81
CA GLU A 62 -42.75 -8.81 15.69
C GLU A 62 -43.05 -8.48 14.23
N GLU A 63 -44.25 -7.93 14.05
CA GLU A 63 -44.91 -7.61 12.78
C GLU A 63 -44.20 -6.49 12.01
N LYS A 64 -44.18 -6.59 10.68
CA LYS A 64 -43.73 -5.50 9.79
C LYS A 64 -44.82 -4.42 9.72
N PRO A 65 -44.55 -3.14 10.00
CA PRO A 65 -45.41 -2.08 9.51
C PRO A 65 -45.03 -1.75 8.07
N ALA A 66 -46.05 -1.68 7.21
CA ALA A 66 -45.95 -1.16 5.85
C ALA A 66 -45.58 0.34 5.91
N VAL A 67 -44.40 0.70 5.42
CA VAL A 67 -44.02 2.11 5.26
C VAL A 67 -44.53 2.60 3.91
N LYS A 68 -45.50 3.52 3.98
CA LYS A 68 -46.03 4.29 2.85
C LYS A 68 -44.90 5.02 2.13
N GLY A 69 -44.77 4.77 0.83
CA GLY A 69 -43.96 5.60 -0.05
C GLY A 69 -44.51 7.02 -0.06
N LEU A 70 -43.67 7.99 0.35
CA LEU A 70 -43.93 9.40 0.13
C LEU A 70 -43.35 9.76 -1.24
N ALA A 71 -44.24 9.99 -2.19
CA ALA A 71 -43.88 10.62 -3.45
C ALA A 71 -43.51 12.09 -3.17
N SER A 72 -42.33 12.52 -3.60
CA SER A 72 -42.06 13.92 -3.94
C SER A 72 -41.51 13.97 -5.35
N GLY A 73 -42.40 14.33 -6.28
CA GLY A 73 -42.05 14.57 -7.67
C GLY A 73 -41.50 15.98 -7.91
N GLY A 74 -40.76 16.08 -9.02
CA GLY A 74 -40.60 17.26 -9.86
C GLY A 74 -39.19 17.85 -9.87
N ASN A 75 -38.54 18.15 -11.00
CA ASN A 75 -38.63 17.78 -12.42
C ASN A 75 -37.35 18.35 -13.07
N GLY A 76 -36.72 17.66 -14.03
CA GLY A 76 -35.86 18.34 -15.01
C GLY A 76 -34.57 17.63 -15.46
N GLY A 77 -34.68 16.74 -16.44
CA GLY A 77 -33.70 16.68 -17.54
C GLY A 77 -32.77 15.47 -17.65
N LYS A 78 -33.14 14.57 -18.58
CA LYS A 78 -32.44 13.41 -19.17
C LYS A 78 -32.45 12.11 -18.36
N ASP A 79 -33.01 11.10 -19.00
CA ASP A 79 -33.11 9.70 -18.60
C ASP A 79 -31.73 9.06 -18.29
N GLU A 80 -31.19 9.32 -17.11
CA GLU A 80 -30.30 8.36 -16.47
C GLU A 80 -31.18 7.33 -15.76
N LYS A 81 -31.19 6.09 -16.25
CA LYS A 81 -31.77 4.97 -15.50
C LYS A 81 -31.09 4.96 -14.13
N SER A 82 -31.80 5.39 -13.09
CA SER A 82 -31.31 5.31 -11.72
C SER A 82 -30.93 3.85 -11.46
N ILE A 83 -29.71 3.64 -10.96
CA ILE A 83 -29.25 2.29 -10.62
C ILE A 83 -30.13 1.82 -9.47
N VAL A 84 -31.11 0.98 -9.78
CA VAL A 84 -31.95 0.34 -8.76
C VAL A 84 -31.05 -0.64 -8.02
N THR A 85 -30.58 -0.24 -6.84
CA THR A 85 -29.83 -1.16 -5.98
C THR A 85 -30.81 -2.19 -5.42
N TYR A 86 -30.41 -3.46 -5.42
CA TYR A 86 -31.21 -4.55 -4.85
C TYR A 86 -31.64 -4.25 -3.39
N TRP A 87 -30.81 -3.49 -2.67
CA TRP A 87 -31.04 -3.07 -1.29
C TRP A 87 -31.75 -1.73 -1.12
N GLY A 88 -32.14 -1.03 -2.21
CA GLY A 88 -32.75 0.30 -2.14
C GLY A 88 -31.85 1.40 -1.56
N ILE A 89 -30.55 1.17 -1.53
CA ILE A 89 -29.52 2.15 -1.17
C ILE A 89 -29.38 3.14 -2.33
N GLU A 90 -29.89 4.35 -2.14
CA GLU A 90 -29.59 5.48 -3.01
C GLU A 90 -28.36 6.21 -2.45
N PRO A 91 -27.32 6.48 -3.26
CA PRO A 91 -26.18 7.29 -2.81
C PRO A 91 -26.68 8.68 -2.41
N GLY A 92 -26.52 9.04 -1.14
CA GLY A 92 -26.85 10.38 -0.67
C GLY A 92 -26.02 11.44 -1.40
N LYS A 93 -26.65 12.57 -1.77
CA LYS A 93 -25.93 13.74 -2.30
C LYS A 93 -25.05 14.31 -1.20
N LEU A 94 -23.74 14.14 -1.36
CA LEU A 94 -22.76 14.69 -0.43
C LEU A 94 -22.59 16.20 -0.70
N LYS A 95 -22.21 16.94 0.34
CA LYS A 95 -21.95 18.37 0.26
C LYS A 95 -20.56 18.68 0.81
N LYS A 96 -19.96 19.75 0.30
CA LYS A 96 -18.77 20.40 0.87
C LYS A 96 -19.12 21.12 2.17
N ASP A 97 -18.09 21.55 2.89
CA ASP A 97 -18.20 22.38 4.09
C ASP A 97 -18.92 23.72 3.81
N ASP A 98 -18.85 24.22 2.57
CA ASP A 98 -19.55 25.43 2.10
C ASP A 98 -21.02 25.19 1.68
N GLY A 99 -21.50 23.94 1.74
CA GLY A 99 -22.86 23.55 1.36
C GLY A 99 -23.07 23.27 -0.14
N THR A 100 -22.05 23.44 -0.99
CA THR A 100 -22.11 23.07 -2.41
C THR A 100 -22.09 21.56 -2.61
N GLU A 101 -22.65 21.08 -3.73
CA GLU A 101 -22.73 19.65 -4.03
C GLU A 101 -21.33 19.07 -4.27
N TRP A 102 -21.03 17.93 -3.64
CA TRP A 102 -19.79 17.20 -3.82
C TRP A 102 -19.82 16.44 -5.13
N ARG A 103 -18.95 16.83 -6.06
CA ARG A 103 -18.93 16.29 -7.43
C ARG A 103 -18.15 14.98 -7.58
N TRP A 104 -17.41 14.54 -6.57
CA TRP A 104 -16.51 13.39 -6.67
C TRP A 104 -17.14 12.13 -6.11
N SER A 105 -17.10 11.04 -6.88
CA SER A 105 -17.51 9.71 -6.42
C SER A 105 -16.35 8.89 -5.83
N CYS A 106 -15.11 9.22 -6.22
CA CYS A 106 -13.90 8.46 -5.91
C CYS A 106 -13.22 8.82 -4.59
N PHE A 107 -13.65 9.87 -3.90
CA PHE A 107 -13.23 10.23 -2.54
C PHE A 107 -14.33 11.09 -1.89
N ARG A 108 -14.19 11.35 -0.60
CA ARG A 108 -15.18 12.00 0.28
C ARG A 108 -14.64 13.30 0.85
N PRO A 109 -15.52 14.24 1.26
CA PRO A 109 -15.07 15.52 1.83
C PRO A 109 -14.12 15.38 3.04
N TRP A 110 -14.33 14.37 3.90
CA TRP A 110 -13.48 14.13 5.08
C TRP A 110 -12.15 13.42 4.78
N GLU A 111 -11.93 12.98 3.55
CA GLU A 111 -10.65 12.40 3.08
C GLU A 111 -9.73 13.47 2.49
N THR A 112 -10.20 14.73 2.44
CA THR A 112 -9.43 15.88 1.92
C THR A 112 -8.69 16.58 3.04
N TYR A 113 -7.51 17.14 2.73
CA TYR A 113 -6.62 17.74 3.72
C TYR A 113 -5.79 18.88 3.12
N GLN A 114 -5.05 19.60 3.96
CA GLN A 114 -4.04 20.56 3.52
C GLN A 114 -2.66 19.95 3.75
N SER A 115 -1.88 19.74 2.69
CA SER A 115 -0.53 19.16 2.83
C SER A 115 0.39 20.10 3.59
N ASN A 116 1.24 19.54 4.44
CA ASN A 116 2.25 20.30 5.17
C ASN A 116 3.46 20.60 4.29
N THR A 117 3.39 21.73 3.61
CA THR A 117 4.48 22.23 2.76
C THR A 117 5.73 22.68 3.53
N SER A 118 5.71 22.70 4.87
CA SER A 118 6.87 23.03 5.72
C SER A 118 7.78 21.83 6.03
N ILE A 119 7.41 20.63 5.56
CA ILE A 119 8.18 19.39 5.73
C ILE A 119 9.61 19.51 5.15
N ASP A 120 10.58 18.88 5.83
CA ASP A 120 11.99 18.93 5.39
C ASP A 120 12.21 18.07 4.12
N LEU A 121 12.33 18.73 2.98
CA LEU A 121 12.59 18.11 1.68
C LEU A 121 14.03 17.60 1.51
N LYS A 122 14.98 18.01 2.36
CA LYS A 122 16.41 17.69 2.21
C LYS A 122 16.86 16.49 3.05
N LYS A 123 15.98 15.99 3.92
CA LYS A 123 16.26 14.82 4.74
C LYS A 123 16.55 13.61 3.85
N HIS A 124 17.68 12.96 4.12
CA HIS A 124 18.18 11.79 3.41
C HIS A 124 18.55 10.72 4.43
N HIS A 125 18.05 9.51 4.26
CA HIS A 125 18.48 8.40 5.10
C HIS A 125 19.83 7.84 4.59
N VAL A 126 20.89 7.94 5.40
CA VAL A 126 22.21 7.42 5.02
C VAL A 126 22.21 5.88 5.05
N PRO A 127 22.52 5.18 3.93
CA PRO A 127 22.49 3.73 3.87
C PRO A 127 23.61 3.09 4.71
N SER A 128 23.27 2.64 5.92
CA SER A 128 24.22 2.11 6.90
C SER A 128 24.39 0.58 6.76
N THR A 129 23.29 -0.16 6.59
CA THR A 129 23.32 -1.63 6.49
C THR A 129 23.50 -2.12 5.05
N LEU A 130 23.87 -3.40 4.86
CA LEU A 130 23.94 -4.01 3.53
C LEU A 130 22.60 -3.94 2.80
N SER A 131 21.50 -4.21 3.51
CA SER A 131 20.15 -4.15 2.96
C SER A 131 19.78 -2.72 2.54
N ASP A 132 20.18 -1.70 3.30
CA ASP A 132 19.94 -0.30 2.91
C ASP A 132 20.74 0.09 1.67
N LYS A 133 22.00 -0.36 1.60
CA LYS A 133 22.83 -0.13 0.41
C LYS A 133 22.22 -0.80 -0.81
N MET A 134 21.74 -2.03 -0.69
CA MET A 134 21.03 -2.72 -1.77
C MET A 134 19.75 -1.97 -2.17
N ALA A 135 18.95 -1.50 -1.23
CA ALA A 135 17.73 -0.73 -1.51
C ALA A 135 18.07 0.57 -2.26
N TYR A 136 19.05 1.33 -1.75
CA TYR A 136 19.51 2.57 -2.38
C TYR A 136 20.01 2.34 -3.81
N TRP A 137 20.90 1.37 -4.01
CA TRP A 137 21.43 1.04 -5.34
C TRP A 137 20.36 0.52 -6.29
N THR A 138 19.36 -0.21 -5.78
CA THR A 138 18.22 -0.67 -6.57
C THR A 138 17.45 0.53 -7.13
N VAL A 139 17.11 1.49 -6.28
CA VAL A 139 16.40 2.73 -6.70
C VAL A 139 17.24 3.53 -7.70
N LYS A 140 18.53 3.74 -7.41
CA LYS A 140 19.43 4.46 -8.34
C LYS A 140 19.56 3.76 -9.70
N THR A 141 19.56 2.43 -9.72
CA THR A 141 19.60 1.65 -10.96
C THR A 141 18.28 1.75 -11.73
N LEU A 142 17.14 1.71 -11.05
CA LEU A 142 15.80 1.88 -11.67
C LEU A 142 15.58 3.28 -12.25
N ARG A 143 16.25 4.30 -11.68
CA ARG A 143 16.18 5.67 -12.19
C ARG A 143 16.82 5.84 -13.57
N TRP A 144 17.97 5.22 -13.80
CA TRP A 144 18.72 5.37 -15.06
C TRP A 144 17.91 5.07 -16.34
N PRO A 145 17.24 3.92 -16.49
CA PRO A 145 16.44 3.64 -17.69
C PRO A 145 15.22 4.57 -17.78
N THR A 146 14.63 4.96 -16.66
CA THR A 146 13.51 5.90 -16.60
C THR A 146 13.90 7.28 -17.14
N ASP A 147 15.06 7.80 -16.71
CA ASP A 147 15.59 9.09 -17.19
C ASP A 147 15.86 9.06 -18.71
N LEU A 148 16.31 7.91 -19.24
CA LEU A 148 16.53 7.73 -20.68
C LEU A 148 15.23 7.66 -21.50
N VAL A 149 14.21 6.96 -20.99
CA VAL A 149 12.94 6.77 -21.71
C VAL A 149 12.10 8.04 -21.72
N PHE A 150 12.06 8.78 -20.61
CA PHE A 150 11.15 9.92 -20.45
C PHE A 150 11.79 11.28 -20.68
N GLN A 151 13.11 11.41 -20.59
CA GLN A 151 13.86 12.65 -20.80
C GLN A 151 13.15 13.87 -20.17
N ARG A 152 12.90 14.94 -20.96
CA ARG A 152 12.24 16.19 -20.52
C ARG A 152 10.71 16.15 -20.53
N ARG A 153 10.07 15.00 -20.73
CA ARG A 153 8.60 14.89 -20.72
C ARG A 153 8.07 14.75 -19.27
N TYR A 154 8.25 15.77 -18.45
CA TYR A 154 7.96 15.74 -17.01
C TYR A 154 6.52 15.32 -16.66
N GLY A 155 5.50 15.85 -17.35
CA GLY A 155 4.11 15.45 -17.09
C GLY A 155 3.83 13.98 -17.40
N CYS A 156 4.38 13.45 -18.52
CA CYS A 156 4.25 12.04 -18.86
C CYS A 156 5.07 11.15 -17.93
N ARG A 157 6.24 11.62 -17.48
CA ARG A 157 7.09 10.94 -16.51
C ARG A 157 6.41 10.80 -15.16
N ALA A 158 5.91 11.91 -14.60
CA ALA A 158 5.20 11.94 -13.32
C ALA A 158 4.05 10.94 -13.37
N MET A 159 3.11 11.13 -14.31
CA MET A 159 1.98 10.21 -14.53
C MET A 159 2.41 8.74 -14.60
N MET A 160 3.48 8.39 -15.30
CA MET A 160 3.93 7.00 -15.37
C MET A 160 4.54 6.48 -14.07
N LEU A 161 5.30 7.31 -13.35
CA LEU A 161 5.89 6.95 -12.07
C LEU A 161 4.81 6.80 -10.97
N GLU A 162 3.78 7.64 -10.97
CA GLU A 162 2.62 7.50 -10.06
C GLU A 162 1.94 6.14 -10.18
N THR A 163 1.89 5.57 -11.39
CA THR A 163 1.30 4.22 -11.58
C THR A 163 2.08 3.12 -10.87
N VAL A 164 3.37 3.34 -10.63
CA VAL A 164 4.27 2.41 -9.94
C VAL A 164 4.31 2.74 -8.45
N ALA A 165 4.33 4.03 -8.09
CA ALA A 165 4.36 4.53 -6.72
C ALA A 165 3.11 4.17 -5.91
N ALA A 166 1.94 4.03 -6.56
CA ALA A 166 0.73 3.53 -5.89
C ALA A 166 0.74 2.02 -5.53
N VAL A 167 1.72 1.24 -6.02
CA VAL A 167 1.74 -0.23 -5.84
C VAL A 167 2.26 -0.66 -4.46
N PRO A 168 3.38 -0.12 -3.93
CA PRO A 168 3.95 -0.53 -2.66
C PRO A 168 3.01 -0.48 -1.46
N GLY A 169 2.35 0.67 -1.25
CA GLY A 169 1.39 0.84 -0.15
C GLY A 169 0.24 -0.18 -0.21
N MET A 170 -0.29 -0.43 -1.41
CA MET A 170 -1.36 -1.41 -1.62
C MET A 170 -0.90 -2.85 -1.29
N VAL A 171 0.27 -3.25 -1.78
CA VAL A 171 0.83 -4.59 -1.53
C VAL A 171 1.15 -4.79 -0.05
N ALA A 172 1.81 -3.80 0.57
CA ALA A 172 2.18 -3.83 1.98
C ALA A 172 0.95 -3.86 2.88
N GLY A 173 -0.04 -3.00 2.62
CA GLY A 173 -1.31 -2.93 3.32
C GLY A 173 -2.11 -4.24 3.20
N MET A 174 -2.20 -4.82 1.99
CA MET A 174 -2.83 -6.12 1.76
C MET A 174 -2.14 -7.25 2.53
N LEU A 175 -0.81 -7.35 2.46
CA LEU A 175 -0.05 -8.39 3.15
C LEU A 175 -0.19 -8.27 4.67
N LEU A 176 -0.15 -7.04 5.20
CA LEU A 176 -0.34 -6.77 6.62
C LEU A 176 -1.78 -7.07 7.05
N HIS A 177 -2.77 -6.73 6.24
CA HIS A 177 -4.17 -7.08 6.46
C HIS A 177 -4.37 -8.59 6.56
N CYS A 178 -3.88 -9.35 5.57
CA CYS A 178 -3.98 -10.81 5.63
C CYS A 178 -3.21 -11.42 6.80
N ARG A 179 -2.06 -10.84 7.20
CA ARG A 179 -1.32 -11.26 8.39
C ARG A 179 -2.11 -11.01 9.67
N SER A 180 -2.71 -9.83 9.82
CA SER A 180 -3.57 -9.46 10.95
C SER A 180 -4.73 -10.44 11.09
N LEU A 181 -5.42 -10.77 10.00
CA LEU A 181 -6.52 -11.74 9.99
C LEU A 181 -6.07 -13.15 10.42
N ARG A 182 -4.97 -13.66 9.86
CA ARG A 182 -4.49 -15.02 10.16
C ARG A 182 -3.92 -15.17 11.57
N ARG A 183 -3.46 -14.08 12.17
CA ARG A 183 -2.89 -14.06 13.53
C ARG A 183 -3.87 -13.55 14.59
N PHE A 184 -5.02 -13.02 14.19
CA PHE A 184 -5.99 -12.35 15.08
C PHE A 184 -5.35 -11.20 15.88
N GLU A 185 -4.55 -10.37 15.22
CA GLU A 185 -3.79 -9.26 15.85
C GLU A 185 -4.17 -7.91 15.24
N HIS A 186 -4.13 -6.83 16.03
CA HIS A 186 -4.25 -5.47 15.48
C HIS A 186 -2.99 -5.07 14.69
N SER A 187 -3.12 -4.09 13.80
CA SER A 187 -2.03 -3.61 12.94
C SER A 187 -1.38 -2.30 13.40
N GLY A 188 -1.87 -1.68 14.47
CA GLY A 188 -1.34 -0.40 14.97
C GLY A 188 -1.59 0.78 14.02
N GLY A 189 -2.61 0.70 13.16
CA GLY A 189 -2.92 1.74 12.18
C GLY A 189 -2.19 1.61 10.84
N TRP A 190 -1.17 0.75 10.75
CA TRP A 190 -0.33 0.63 9.55
C TRP A 190 -1.06 0.16 8.29
N ILE A 191 -2.11 -0.64 8.40
CA ILE A 191 -2.94 -0.99 7.23
C ILE A 191 -3.58 0.26 6.65
N LYS A 192 -4.11 1.14 7.52
CA LYS A 192 -4.76 2.38 7.09
C LYS A 192 -3.74 3.30 6.44
N ALA A 193 -2.63 3.58 7.10
CA ALA A 193 -1.56 4.44 6.58
C ALA A 193 -1.07 4.00 5.18
N LEU A 194 -0.81 2.70 4.99
CA LEU A 194 -0.30 2.18 3.71
C LEU A 194 -1.33 2.19 2.58
N LEU A 195 -2.62 2.02 2.91
CA LEU A 195 -3.69 2.13 1.92
C LEU A 195 -4.00 3.59 1.59
N GLU A 196 -3.86 4.50 2.55
CA GLU A 196 -3.97 5.95 2.34
C GLU A 196 -2.82 6.48 1.47
N GLU A 197 -1.58 6.00 1.69
CA GLU A 197 -0.44 6.27 0.80
C GLU A 197 -0.76 5.82 -0.63
N ALA A 198 -1.18 4.57 -0.83
CA ALA A 198 -1.53 4.06 -2.16
C ALA A 198 -2.67 4.84 -2.83
N GLU A 199 -3.63 5.34 -2.05
CA GLU A 199 -4.69 6.21 -2.55
C GLU A 199 -4.17 7.61 -2.88
N ASN A 200 -3.29 8.18 -2.07
CA ASN A 200 -2.69 9.48 -2.31
C ASN A 200 -1.89 9.49 -3.62
N GLU A 201 -1.02 8.50 -3.84
CA GLU A 201 -0.31 8.26 -5.09
C GLU A 201 -1.27 8.12 -6.30
N ARG A 202 -2.40 7.43 -6.10
CA ARG A 202 -3.46 7.35 -7.12
C ARG A 202 -4.09 8.73 -7.39
N MET A 203 -4.23 9.59 -6.39
CA MET A 203 -4.76 10.94 -6.54
C MET A 203 -3.77 11.88 -7.25
N HIS A 204 -2.46 11.67 -7.08
CA HIS A 204 -1.43 12.32 -7.89
C HIS A 204 -1.62 11.95 -9.37
N LEU A 205 -1.72 10.64 -9.66
CA LEU A 205 -1.97 10.14 -11.02
C LEU A 205 -3.22 10.77 -11.65
N MET A 206 -4.36 10.73 -10.94
CA MET A 206 -5.62 11.27 -11.46
C MET A 206 -5.54 12.77 -11.72
N THR A 207 -4.79 13.50 -10.90
CA THR A 207 -4.54 14.93 -11.09
C THR A 207 -3.71 15.19 -12.35
N PHE A 208 -2.61 14.46 -12.57
CA PHE A 208 -1.78 14.66 -13.76
C PHE A 208 -2.45 14.18 -15.05
N MET A 209 -3.39 13.23 -14.97
CA MET A 209 -4.18 12.80 -16.12
C MET A 209 -5.11 13.89 -16.69
N GLU A 210 -5.53 14.86 -15.87
CA GLU A 210 -6.29 16.03 -16.34
C GLU A 210 -5.42 17.00 -17.15
N VAL A 211 -4.11 16.99 -16.93
CA VAL A 211 -3.13 17.86 -17.61
C VAL A 211 -2.50 17.15 -18.82
N ALA A 212 -2.26 15.83 -18.73
CA ALA A 212 -1.57 15.06 -19.75
C ALA A 212 -2.29 13.73 -20.04
N LYS A 213 -2.67 13.50 -21.29
CA LYS A 213 -3.34 12.26 -21.72
C LYS A 213 -2.32 11.21 -22.19
N PRO A 214 -2.31 10.00 -21.61
CA PRO A 214 -1.41 8.94 -22.04
C PRO A 214 -1.80 8.39 -23.42
N ARG A 215 -0.79 8.08 -24.24
CA ARG A 215 -0.96 7.36 -25.50
C ARG A 215 -1.14 5.86 -25.25
N TRP A 216 -1.66 5.11 -26.24
CA TRP A 216 -1.94 3.68 -26.09
C TRP A 216 -0.70 2.85 -25.72
N TYR A 217 0.48 3.19 -26.25
CA TYR A 217 1.73 2.50 -25.94
C TYR A 217 2.25 2.84 -24.54
N GLU A 218 1.99 4.04 -24.02
CA GLU A 218 2.32 4.43 -22.64
C GLU A 218 1.45 3.61 -21.67
N ARG A 219 0.17 3.39 -22.01
CA ARG A 219 -0.73 2.51 -21.24
C ARG A 219 -0.28 1.04 -21.28
N ALA A 220 0.15 0.54 -22.43
CA ALA A 220 0.69 -0.81 -22.56
C ALA A 220 1.98 -0.97 -21.73
N LEU A 221 2.84 0.05 -21.71
CA LEU A 221 4.04 0.09 -20.89
C LEU A 221 3.69 0.05 -19.39
N VAL A 222 2.71 0.84 -18.94
CA VAL A 222 2.22 0.80 -17.55
C VAL A 222 1.79 -0.61 -17.17
N PHE A 223 1.00 -1.29 -18.01
CA PHE A 223 0.56 -2.66 -17.74
C PHE A 223 1.74 -3.63 -17.58
N ALA A 224 2.74 -3.55 -18.47
CA ALA A 224 3.93 -4.39 -18.39
C ALA A 224 4.76 -4.10 -17.13
N VAL A 225 5.02 -2.81 -16.84
CA VAL A 225 5.81 -2.38 -15.68
C VAL A 225 5.11 -2.77 -14.38
N GLN A 226 3.81 -2.51 -14.24
CA GLN A 226 3.04 -2.92 -13.07
C GLN A 226 3.03 -4.44 -12.91
N GLY A 227 2.87 -5.19 -14.01
CA GLY A 227 2.92 -6.66 -13.96
C GLY A 227 4.23 -7.20 -13.39
N VAL A 228 5.38 -6.62 -13.77
CA VAL A 228 6.69 -7.03 -13.23
C VAL A 228 6.89 -6.50 -11.81
N PHE A 229 6.67 -5.19 -11.60
CA PHE A 229 6.97 -4.52 -10.34
C PHE A 229 6.09 -5.01 -9.20
N PHE A 230 4.78 -5.22 -9.43
CA PHE A 230 3.88 -5.77 -8.43
C PHE A 230 4.38 -7.11 -7.90
N ASN A 231 4.71 -8.05 -8.80
CA ASN A 231 5.16 -9.38 -8.40
C ASN A 231 6.53 -9.34 -7.69
N ALA A 232 7.46 -8.52 -8.19
CA ALA A 232 8.77 -8.34 -7.58
C ALA A 232 8.67 -7.72 -6.18
N TYR A 233 7.86 -6.66 -6.02
CA TYR A 233 7.65 -5.99 -4.73
C TYR A 233 6.90 -6.88 -3.74
N PHE A 234 5.86 -7.59 -4.20
CA PHE A 234 5.13 -8.58 -3.38
C PHE A 234 6.06 -9.64 -2.80
N LEU A 235 6.90 -10.26 -3.64
CA LEU A 235 7.88 -11.25 -3.17
C LEU A 235 8.92 -10.61 -2.25
N GLY A 236 9.42 -9.41 -2.60
CA GLY A 236 10.37 -8.65 -1.79
C GLY A 236 9.83 -8.33 -0.39
N TYR A 237 8.56 -7.94 -0.28
CA TYR A 237 7.90 -7.64 0.99
C TYR A 237 7.71 -8.89 1.85
N ILE A 238 7.37 -10.05 1.25
CA ILE A 238 7.30 -11.33 1.97
C ILE A 238 8.66 -11.72 2.54
N ILE A 239 9.73 -11.53 1.76
CA ILE A 239 11.10 -11.88 2.17
C ILE A 239 11.61 -10.92 3.24
N SER A 240 11.42 -9.62 3.05
CA SER A 240 11.97 -8.59 3.92
C SER A 240 11.16 -7.29 3.86
N PRO A 241 10.18 -7.10 4.78
CA PRO A 241 9.42 -5.86 4.90
C PRO A 241 10.31 -4.64 5.15
N LYS A 242 11.38 -4.79 5.95
CA LYS A 242 12.36 -3.71 6.21
C LYS A 242 13.06 -3.24 4.94
N PHE A 243 13.42 -4.15 4.05
CA PHE A 243 14.03 -3.82 2.77
C PHE A 243 13.02 -3.13 1.86
N ALA A 244 11.79 -3.68 1.79
CA ALA A 244 10.73 -3.14 0.95
C ALA A 244 10.40 -1.69 1.33
N HIS A 245 10.15 -1.41 2.62
CA HIS A 245 9.92 -0.05 3.12
C HIS A 245 11.12 0.87 2.90
N ARG A 246 12.36 0.39 3.11
CA ARG A 246 13.56 1.21 2.84
C ARG A 246 13.70 1.56 1.35
N MET A 247 13.33 0.64 0.47
CA MET A 247 13.34 0.84 -0.98
C MET A 247 12.32 1.90 -1.38
N VAL A 248 11.09 1.85 -0.84
CA VAL A 248 10.08 2.89 -1.04
C VAL A 248 10.57 4.24 -0.51
N GLY A 249 11.11 4.30 0.72
CA GLY A 249 11.66 5.54 1.25
C GLY A 249 12.71 6.19 0.35
N TYR A 250 13.55 5.40 -0.34
CA TYR A 250 14.47 5.93 -1.35
C TYR A 250 13.79 6.28 -2.69
N LEU A 251 12.73 5.58 -3.11
CA LEU A 251 11.92 6.00 -4.27
C LEU A 251 11.37 7.41 -4.05
N GLU A 252 10.84 7.67 -2.85
CA GLU A 252 10.23 8.97 -2.56
C GLU A 252 11.28 10.09 -2.45
N GLU A 253 12.50 9.79 -1.99
CA GLU A 253 13.61 10.74 -2.10
C GLU A 253 13.90 11.14 -3.57
N GLU A 254 13.80 10.19 -4.50
CA GLU A 254 13.93 10.48 -5.93
C GLU A 254 12.70 11.20 -6.50
N ALA A 255 11.50 10.94 -5.97
CA ALA A 255 10.27 11.65 -6.33
C ALA A 255 10.36 13.13 -5.91
N ILE A 256 10.75 13.42 -4.67
CA ILE A 256 10.97 14.79 -4.16
C ILE A 256 11.98 15.55 -5.04
N HIS A 257 13.07 14.88 -5.43
CA HIS A 257 14.04 15.46 -6.35
C HIS A 257 13.43 15.75 -7.73
N SER A 258 12.67 14.79 -8.28
CA SER A 258 12.03 14.93 -9.59
C SER A 258 11.01 16.08 -9.62
N TYR A 259 10.19 16.22 -8.58
CA TYR A 259 9.26 17.34 -8.45
C TYR A 259 9.95 18.68 -8.20
N THR A 260 11.10 18.68 -7.52
CA THR A 260 11.92 19.89 -7.38
C THR A 260 12.48 20.35 -8.72
N GLU A 261 12.92 19.43 -9.59
CA GLU A 261 13.31 19.78 -10.96
C GLU A 261 12.11 20.23 -11.80
N PHE A 262 10.94 19.61 -11.64
CA PHE A 262 9.71 20.06 -12.30
C PHE A 262 9.37 21.52 -11.91
N LEU A 263 9.42 21.87 -10.63
CA LEU A 263 9.20 23.26 -10.18
C LEU A 263 10.19 24.24 -10.80
N LYS A 264 11.48 23.86 -10.92
CA LYS A 264 12.48 24.71 -11.58
C LYS A 264 12.17 24.96 -13.05
N GLU A 265 11.61 23.97 -13.76
CA GLU A 265 11.25 24.12 -15.17
C GLU A 265 9.97 24.95 -15.36
N LEU A 266 9.02 24.86 -14.42
CA LEU A 266 7.86 25.78 -14.34
C LEU A 266 8.31 27.21 -14.07
N ASP A 267 9.20 27.42 -13.10
CA ASP A 267 9.70 28.76 -12.71
C ASP A 267 10.52 29.42 -13.83
N LYS A 268 11.17 28.63 -14.70
CA LYS A 268 11.86 29.12 -15.91
C LYS A 268 10.91 29.42 -17.07
N GLY A 269 9.65 29.00 -16.99
CA GLY A 269 8.68 29.10 -18.09
C GLY A 269 8.87 28.06 -19.21
N ASN A 270 9.65 27.00 -18.98
CA ASN A 270 9.82 25.91 -19.95
C ASN A 270 8.58 25.00 -19.99
N ILE A 271 7.79 25.00 -18.93
CA ILE A 271 6.50 24.31 -18.83
C ILE A 271 5.44 25.35 -18.50
N GLU A 272 4.31 25.30 -19.19
CA GLU A 272 3.20 26.23 -18.97
C GLU A 272 2.55 25.99 -17.61
N ASN A 273 2.42 27.05 -16.80
CA ASN A 273 1.77 26.99 -15.50
C ASN A 273 0.25 27.17 -15.64
N VAL A 274 -0.43 26.10 -16.07
CA VAL A 274 -1.89 26.09 -16.27
C VAL A 274 -2.66 26.13 -14.94
N PRO A 275 -3.96 26.49 -14.93
CA PRO A 275 -4.80 26.40 -13.74
C PRO A 275 -4.82 24.98 -13.15
N ALA A 276 -4.86 24.87 -11.82
CA ALA A 276 -4.90 23.60 -11.12
C ALA A 276 -6.16 22.80 -11.49
N PRO A 277 -6.03 21.47 -11.75
CA PRO A 277 -7.19 20.63 -11.95
C PRO A 277 -8.17 20.70 -10.77
N ALA A 278 -9.45 20.66 -11.09
CA ALA A 278 -10.51 20.80 -10.09
C ALA A 278 -10.45 19.71 -9.00
N ILE A 279 -9.98 18.50 -9.37
CA ILE A 279 -9.77 17.39 -8.44
C ILE A 279 -8.67 17.70 -7.42
N ALA A 280 -7.59 18.36 -7.85
CA ALA A 280 -6.50 18.75 -6.98
C ALA A 280 -6.93 19.84 -6.00
N ILE A 281 -7.69 20.82 -6.49
CA ILE A 281 -8.22 21.91 -5.64
C ILE A 281 -9.05 21.33 -4.49
N ASP A 282 -9.95 20.40 -4.79
CA ASP A 282 -10.81 19.82 -3.76
C ASP A 282 -10.07 18.83 -2.85
N TYR A 283 -9.16 18.02 -3.40
CA TYR A 283 -8.44 16.99 -2.64
C TYR A 283 -7.44 17.59 -1.64
N TRP A 284 -6.62 18.55 -2.08
CA TRP A 284 -5.63 19.26 -1.25
C TRP A 284 -6.14 20.57 -0.64
N ARG A 285 -7.46 20.84 -0.75
CA ARG A 285 -8.11 22.06 -0.25
C ARG A 285 -7.39 23.35 -0.66
N LEU A 286 -6.91 23.39 -1.91
CA LEU A 286 -6.16 24.54 -2.43
C LEU A 286 -7.09 25.73 -2.69
N PRO A 287 -6.56 26.98 -2.71
CA PRO A 287 -7.29 28.13 -3.22
C PRO A 287 -7.83 27.92 -4.64
N ALA A 288 -8.98 28.49 -4.97
CA ALA A 288 -9.63 28.30 -6.28
C ALA A 288 -8.78 28.77 -7.48
N GLU A 289 -7.93 29.79 -7.26
CA GLU A 289 -7.03 30.35 -8.27
C GLU A 289 -5.65 29.67 -8.33
N SER A 290 -5.52 28.49 -7.72
CA SER A 290 -4.25 27.75 -7.69
C SER A 290 -3.84 27.28 -9.08
N THR A 291 -2.54 27.12 -9.26
CA THR A 291 -1.91 26.73 -10.52
C THR A 291 -1.26 25.35 -10.45
N LEU A 292 -0.83 24.82 -11.59
CA LEU A 292 -0.08 23.56 -11.66
C LEU A 292 1.15 23.58 -10.76
N ARG A 293 1.82 24.73 -10.63
CA ARG A 293 2.93 24.92 -9.70
C ARG A 293 2.54 24.66 -8.24
N ASP A 294 1.38 25.14 -7.81
CA ASP A 294 0.89 24.94 -6.43
C ASP A 294 0.54 23.48 -6.18
N VAL A 295 -0.02 22.80 -7.18
CA VAL A 295 -0.25 21.34 -7.16
C VAL A 295 1.05 20.58 -6.99
N VAL A 296 2.08 20.91 -7.78
CA VAL A 296 3.39 20.24 -7.69
C VAL A 296 4.05 20.47 -6.32
N ILE A 297 3.79 21.61 -5.66
CA ILE A 297 4.29 21.88 -4.31
C ILE A 297 3.67 20.94 -3.28
N VAL A 298 2.35 20.75 -3.31
CA VAL A 298 1.65 19.88 -2.36
C VAL A 298 1.92 18.40 -2.62
N VAL A 299 1.95 17.98 -3.90
CA VAL A 299 2.37 16.62 -4.28
C VAL A 299 3.77 16.32 -3.76
N ARG A 300 4.74 17.22 -3.96
CA ARG A 300 6.10 17.05 -3.42
C ARG A 300 6.13 16.97 -1.89
N ALA A 301 5.21 17.61 -1.19
CA ALA A 301 5.10 17.50 0.26
C ALA A 301 4.59 16.11 0.68
N ASP A 302 3.59 15.59 -0.04
CA ASP A 302 3.09 14.22 0.14
C ASP A 302 4.23 13.19 -0.05
N GLU A 303 5.07 13.36 -1.08
CA GLU A 303 6.25 12.49 -1.29
C GLU A 303 7.22 12.51 -0.09
N ALA A 304 7.44 13.69 0.50
CA ALA A 304 8.29 13.83 1.67
C ALA A 304 7.67 13.18 2.92
N HIS A 305 6.33 13.16 2.99
CA HIS A 305 5.60 12.43 3.99
C HIS A 305 5.75 10.91 3.79
N HIS A 306 5.49 10.38 2.59
CA HIS A 306 5.67 8.95 2.26
C HIS A 306 7.10 8.48 2.52
N ARG A 307 8.11 9.30 2.17
CA ARG A 307 9.52 9.08 2.50
C ARG A 307 9.71 8.83 4.00
N ASP A 308 9.21 9.73 4.81
CA ASP A 308 9.40 9.69 6.27
C ASP A 308 8.70 8.48 6.89
N VAL A 309 7.47 8.19 6.45
CA VAL A 309 6.67 7.04 6.95
C VAL A 309 7.33 5.73 6.57
N ASN A 310 7.79 5.56 5.33
CA ASN A 310 8.44 4.33 4.89
C ASN A 310 9.82 4.12 5.51
N HIS A 311 10.64 5.18 5.65
CA HIS A 311 11.90 5.06 6.41
C HIS A 311 11.66 4.68 7.87
N PHE A 312 10.64 5.26 8.50
CA PHE A 312 10.24 4.94 9.86
C PHE A 312 9.75 3.49 10.01
N ALA A 313 8.91 3.01 9.09
CA ALA A 313 8.46 1.61 9.06
C ALA A 313 9.65 0.64 8.96
N SER A 314 10.64 0.98 8.13
CA SER A 314 11.87 0.22 8.01
C SER A 314 12.68 0.21 9.32
N ASP A 315 12.81 1.38 9.98
CA ASP A 315 13.55 1.52 11.23
C ASP A 315 12.94 0.68 12.36
N ILE A 316 11.61 0.63 12.47
CA ILE A 316 10.91 -0.24 13.45
C ILE A 316 11.36 -1.69 13.28
N HIS A 317 11.39 -2.19 12.05
CA HIS A 317 11.84 -3.54 11.77
C HIS A 317 13.33 -3.75 12.03
N TYR A 318 14.20 -2.76 11.76
CA TYR A 318 15.62 -2.84 12.08
C TYR A 318 15.89 -2.85 13.58
N GLN A 319 15.03 -2.20 14.38
CA GLN A 319 15.07 -2.24 15.84
C GLN A 319 14.53 -3.56 16.43
N GLY A 320 14.14 -4.52 15.58
CA GLY A 320 13.61 -5.82 16.02
C GLY A 320 12.16 -5.76 16.52
N ARG A 321 11.45 -4.67 16.25
CA ARG A 321 10.04 -4.47 16.63
C ARG A 321 9.09 -4.85 15.50
N GLU A 322 7.85 -5.16 15.87
CA GLU A 322 6.76 -5.31 14.90
C GLU A 322 6.01 -3.97 14.74
N LEU A 323 5.51 -3.68 13.54
CA LEU A 323 4.76 -2.46 13.24
C LEU A 323 3.59 -2.21 14.22
N LYS A 324 2.91 -3.26 14.69
CA LYS A 324 1.79 -3.12 15.64
C LYS A 324 2.19 -2.53 17.00
N GLU A 325 3.48 -2.59 17.37
CA GLU A 325 3.98 -2.09 18.65
C GLU A 325 4.19 -0.58 18.66
N THR A 326 4.25 0.05 17.48
CA THR A 326 4.44 1.48 17.32
C THR A 326 3.34 2.01 16.42
N PRO A 327 2.46 2.91 16.90
CA PRO A 327 1.35 3.37 16.09
C PRO A 327 1.86 4.03 14.81
N ALA A 328 1.21 3.74 13.69
CA ALA A 328 1.44 4.46 12.45
C ALA A 328 1.16 5.96 12.68
N PRO A 329 1.93 6.87 12.07
CA PRO A 329 1.70 8.31 12.16
C PRO A 329 0.49 8.71 11.31
N LEU A 330 -0.70 8.24 11.71
CA LEU A 330 -1.97 8.66 11.11
C LEU A 330 -2.12 10.18 11.31
N ASP A 331 -2.68 10.85 10.31
CA ASP A 331 -2.88 12.31 10.28
C ASP A 331 -1.59 13.15 10.15
N TYR A 332 -0.43 12.52 9.94
CA TYR A 332 0.76 13.22 9.45
C TYR A 332 0.54 13.45 7.95
N HIS A 333 0.41 14.70 7.52
CA HIS A 333 0.25 15.10 6.12
C HIS A 333 0.91 16.45 5.93
#